data_AF-A0A7K4GMU0-F1
#
_entry.id   AF-A0A7K4GMU0-F1
#
_cell.length_a   1.000
_cell.length_b   1.000
_cell.length_c   1.000
_cell.angle_alpha   90.00
_cell.angle_beta   90.00
_cell.angle_gamma   90.00
#
_symmetry.space_group_name_H-M   'P 1'
#
loop_
_entity.id
_entity.type
_entity.pdbx_description
1 polymer ?
#
loop_
_entity_poly.entity_id
_entity_poly.type
_entity_poly.pdbx_seq_one_letter_code
_entity_poly.pdbx_strand_id
1 'polypeptide(L)'
;MEDLKTIITELVKSLKGDIGEFYKIYEAYLTDLILSKNINVSLIIDSGEPKDAKKNIHSIITVINSALITIGVSKNKLTADTELYQDLFEKNKSSFSTYLSFLQLGLKDYINKHLFIIILEYLIDSNSKIIENLDLFDILPHEFRNKLTKLRKESKVSGKIKKHLKIFNKDLLNYFNPSELTFKSEDFQIEDPMETISEEDILKKLQEARQENIEAITQTSNQLNNDILRNKGKTPSFLNYFVSFPKLNQSITNKIKINIKQLRKFISSSPEFLDLENLFYMVNIFKMLGEEVQLEPGYVKNVVNNFISGKVFSTGKYHKPNSISISHGLSVLFELDLLSNSELVDLLDIEMFLENELNPLIPEKLFFNFYTILSLKMLKKSGGIITNKSHLIEPLVNLDLFKIEGFKPSSDMFFYLGLLKLLDDRIDFNAIRAPYLIELEKQMLPNGSVNGNITDTARTLLTLVLLDSTGKEISIISELLKFLNQNLKFFTESQDLGDFTWDHNKIAFKIELRMLFWMLLALSQYS
;
A
#
# COMPACT_ATOMS: atom_id res chain seq x y z
N MET A 1 -3.50 34.18 12.25
CA MET A 1 -2.60 34.66 11.19
C MET A 1 -1.18 34.22 11.48
N GLU A 2 -0.59 34.73 12.57
CA GLU A 2 0.69 34.25 13.10
C GLU A 2 0.64 32.76 13.46
N ASP A 3 -0.44 32.30 14.10
CA ASP A 3 -0.66 30.87 14.40
C ASP A 3 -0.70 29.96 13.16
N LEU A 4 -1.25 30.44 12.04
CA LEU A 4 -1.32 29.69 10.78
C LEU A 4 0.07 29.56 10.14
N LYS A 5 0.80 30.68 10.09
CA LYS A 5 2.19 30.71 9.61
C LYS A 5 3.07 29.81 10.48
N THR A 6 2.88 29.82 11.80
CA THR A 6 3.57 28.94 12.74
C THR A 6 3.28 27.46 12.47
N ILE A 7 2.02 27.06 12.32
CA ILE A 7 1.65 25.65 12.04
C ILE A 7 2.23 25.16 10.71
N ILE A 8 2.15 25.95 9.64
CA ILE A 8 2.71 25.58 8.34
C ILE A 8 4.24 25.53 8.40
N THR A 9 4.86 26.49 9.09
CA THR A 9 6.32 26.50 9.29
C THR A 9 6.78 25.29 10.09
N GLU A 10 6.03 24.90 11.12
CA GLU A 10 6.31 23.72 11.94
C GLU A 10 6.10 22.41 11.18
N LEU A 11 5.03 22.32 10.39
CA LEU A 11 4.78 21.22 9.45
C LEU A 11 5.97 21.05 8.49
N VAL A 12 6.35 22.14 7.81
CA VAL A 12 7.45 22.11 6.84
C VAL A 12 8.76 21.80 7.54
N LYS A 13 9.08 22.44 8.66
CA LYS A 13 10.32 22.20 9.40
C LYS A 13 10.45 20.74 9.84
N SER A 14 9.34 20.15 10.29
CA SER A 14 9.33 18.79 10.83
C SER A 14 9.30 17.72 9.74
N LEU A 15 8.65 17.98 8.59
CA LEU A 15 8.37 16.98 7.56
C LEU A 15 8.90 17.34 6.17
N LYS A 16 9.79 18.33 6.02
CA LYS A 16 10.31 18.76 4.70
C LYS A 16 10.80 17.60 3.84
N GLY A 17 11.58 16.69 4.44
CA GLY A 17 12.12 15.50 3.78
C GLY A 17 11.02 14.58 3.30
N ASP A 18 10.09 14.23 4.18
CA ASP A 18 8.98 13.33 3.89
C ASP A 18 8.02 13.95 2.84
N ILE A 19 7.72 15.25 2.92
CA ILE A 19 6.90 15.95 1.91
C ILE A 19 7.58 15.91 0.54
N GLY A 20 8.90 16.13 0.50
CA GLY A 20 9.68 16.03 -0.74
C GLY A 20 9.72 14.60 -1.30
N GLU A 21 9.80 13.59 -0.44
CA GLU A 21 9.73 12.17 -0.84
C GLU A 21 8.33 11.80 -1.35
N PHE A 22 7.27 12.29 -0.71
CA PHE A 22 5.89 12.10 -1.13
C PHE A 22 5.68 12.62 -2.55
N TYR A 23 6.20 13.80 -2.85
CA TYR A 23 6.14 14.36 -4.21
C TYR A 23 6.85 13.48 -5.23
N LYS A 24 8.02 12.92 -4.89
CA LYS A 24 8.77 12.01 -5.78
C LYS A 24 8.03 10.70 -6.02
N ILE A 25 7.46 10.09 -4.98
CA ILE A 25 6.67 8.85 -5.09
C ILE A 25 5.46 9.12 -5.99
N TYR A 26 4.78 10.25 -5.80
CA TYR A 26 3.62 10.60 -6.62
C TYR A 26 3.99 10.94 -8.07
N GLU A 27 5.13 11.59 -8.32
CA GLU A 27 5.64 11.85 -9.66
C GLU A 27 5.99 10.55 -10.42
N ALA A 28 6.57 9.57 -9.72
CA ALA A 28 6.82 8.24 -10.27
C ALA A 28 5.49 7.54 -10.65
N TYR A 29 4.51 7.57 -9.74
CA TYR A 29 3.16 7.06 -10.00
C TYR A 29 2.48 7.73 -11.21
N LEU A 30 2.59 9.05 -11.34
CA LEU A 30 2.07 9.78 -12.50
C LEU A 30 2.76 9.38 -13.80
N THR A 31 4.07 9.19 -13.77
CA THR A 31 4.85 8.77 -14.93
C THR A 31 4.41 7.39 -15.41
N ASP A 32 4.22 6.44 -14.48
CA ASP A 32 3.70 5.11 -14.78
C ASP A 32 2.29 5.17 -15.38
N LEU A 33 1.43 6.03 -14.81
CA LEU A 33 0.06 6.20 -15.31
C LEU A 33 0.03 6.82 -16.72
N ILE A 34 0.90 7.79 -17.03
CA ILE A 34 0.99 8.41 -18.36
C ILE A 34 1.51 7.41 -19.39
N LEU A 35 2.54 6.63 -19.03
CA LEU A 35 3.08 5.58 -19.88
C LEU A 35 2.04 4.48 -20.17
N SER A 36 1.22 4.13 -19.17
CA SER A 36 0.11 3.16 -19.35
C SER A 36 -0.96 3.62 -20.35
N LYS A 37 -1.03 4.92 -20.66
CA LYS A 37 -1.90 5.49 -21.70
C LYS A 37 -1.25 5.56 -23.07
N ASN A 38 -0.11 4.90 -23.27
CA ASN A 38 0.70 4.93 -24.48
C ASN A 38 1.19 6.33 -24.88
N ILE A 39 1.33 7.24 -23.90
CA ILE A 39 1.89 8.57 -24.14
C ILE A 39 3.40 8.49 -23.88
N ASN A 40 4.20 8.57 -24.94
CA ASN A 40 5.66 8.54 -24.80
C ASN A 40 6.19 9.90 -24.32
N VAL A 41 6.45 10.00 -23.02
CA VAL A 41 6.93 11.24 -22.38
C VAL A 41 8.35 11.64 -22.78
N SER A 42 9.13 10.71 -23.34
CA SER A 42 10.52 10.96 -23.76
C SER A 42 10.62 11.58 -25.16
N LEU A 43 9.50 11.71 -25.89
CA LEU A 43 9.49 12.37 -27.20
C LEU A 43 9.83 13.85 -27.09
N ILE A 44 10.58 14.33 -28.07
CA ILE A 44 10.88 15.75 -28.25
C ILE A 44 9.60 16.44 -28.70
N ILE A 45 9.23 17.53 -28.03
CA ILE A 45 7.96 18.23 -28.29
C ILE A 45 7.92 18.82 -29.71
N ASP A 46 9.07 19.23 -30.24
CA ASP A 46 9.20 19.85 -31.55
C ASP A 46 9.41 18.88 -32.74
N SER A 47 9.42 17.56 -32.51
CA SER A 47 9.68 16.58 -33.58
C SER A 47 8.43 16.09 -34.33
N GLY A 48 7.24 16.65 -34.08
CA GLY A 48 5.96 16.23 -34.68
C GLY A 48 5.07 17.39 -35.12
N GLU A 49 3.89 17.09 -35.69
CA GLU A 49 2.93 18.15 -36.05
C GLU A 49 2.43 18.90 -34.80
N PRO A 50 2.24 20.23 -34.84
CA PRO A 50 1.75 21.02 -33.70
C PRO A 50 0.42 20.53 -33.10
N LYS A 51 -0.43 19.91 -33.93
CA LYS A 51 -1.70 19.30 -33.49
C LYS A 51 -1.46 18.08 -32.59
N ASP A 52 -0.45 17.28 -32.89
CA ASP A 52 -0.10 16.09 -32.09
C ASP A 52 0.51 16.49 -30.76
N ALA A 53 1.32 17.54 -30.73
CA ALA A 53 1.85 18.09 -29.48
C ALA A 53 0.75 18.55 -28.52
N LYS A 54 -0.22 19.33 -29.03
CA LYS A 54 -1.39 19.76 -28.25
C LYS A 54 -2.22 18.59 -27.74
N LYS A 55 -2.44 17.58 -28.57
CA LYS A 55 -3.16 16.35 -28.20
C LYS A 55 -2.44 15.57 -27.09
N ASN A 56 -1.12 15.43 -27.18
CA ASN A 56 -0.33 14.73 -26.17
C ASN A 56 -0.31 15.48 -24.84
N ILE A 57 -0.18 16.81 -24.86
CA ILE A 57 -0.23 17.65 -23.65
C ILE A 57 -1.60 17.58 -22.98
N HIS A 58 -2.67 17.69 -23.76
CA HIS A 58 -4.02 17.52 -23.25
C HIS A 58 -4.23 16.14 -22.62
N SER A 59 -3.67 15.09 -23.24
CA SER A 59 -3.73 13.73 -22.69
C SER A 59 -2.96 13.62 -21.38
N ILE A 60 -1.78 14.22 -21.26
CA ILE A 60 -0.98 14.25 -20.02
C ILE A 60 -1.75 14.96 -18.89
N ILE A 61 -2.31 16.14 -19.15
CA ILE A 61 -3.11 16.89 -18.18
C ILE A 61 -4.34 16.07 -17.75
N THR A 62 -5.00 15.41 -18.70
CA THR A 62 -6.15 14.53 -18.41
C THR A 62 -5.75 13.37 -17.49
N VAL A 63 -4.59 12.76 -17.72
CA VAL A 63 -4.07 11.67 -16.86
C VAL A 63 -3.75 12.18 -15.46
N ILE A 64 -3.10 13.33 -15.34
CA ILE A 64 -2.77 13.93 -14.03
C ILE A 64 -4.05 14.28 -13.26
N ASN A 65 -5.03 14.90 -13.92
CA ASN A 65 -6.32 15.18 -13.30
C ASN A 65 -7.03 13.90 -12.87
N SER A 66 -6.96 12.84 -13.68
CA SER A 66 -7.52 11.53 -13.32
C SER A 66 -6.82 10.91 -12.11
N ALA A 67 -5.50 11.06 -12.01
CA ALA A 67 -4.71 10.63 -10.85
C ALA A 67 -5.05 11.44 -9.58
N LEU A 68 -5.19 12.77 -9.69
CA LEU A 68 -5.58 13.62 -8.57
C LEU A 68 -7.01 13.30 -8.09
N ILE A 69 -7.94 13.04 -9.01
CA ILE A 69 -9.30 12.56 -8.67
C ILE A 69 -9.22 11.21 -7.95
N THR A 70 -8.37 10.31 -8.45
CA THR A 70 -8.12 8.97 -7.90
C THR A 70 -7.69 9.02 -6.44
N ILE A 71 -6.90 10.02 -6.05
CA ILE A 71 -6.47 10.22 -4.66
C ILE A 71 -7.40 11.16 -3.86
N GLY A 72 -8.61 11.44 -4.36
CA GLY A 72 -9.66 12.13 -3.62
C GLY A 72 -9.73 13.64 -3.81
N VAL A 73 -8.98 14.23 -4.75
CA VAL A 73 -9.17 15.64 -5.11
C VAL A 73 -10.48 15.79 -5.88
N SER A 74 -11.39 16.64 -5.39
CA SER A 74 -12.69 16.86 -6.04
C SER A 74 -12.53 17.31 -7.50
N LYS A 75 -13.27 16.67 -8.41
CA LYS A 75 -13.31 17.03 -9.84
C LYS A 75 -13.58 18.53 -10.06
N ASN A 76 -14.44 19.13 -9.24
CA ASN A 76 -14.80 20.55 -9.31
C ASN A 76 -13.60 21.49 -9.01
N LYS A 77 -12.57 20.99 -8.32
CA LYS A 77 -11.32 21.71 -8.04
C LYS A 77 -10.27 21.55 -9.15
N LEU A 78 -10.50 20.67 -10.15
CA LEU A 78 -9.51 20.29 -11.18
C LEU A 78 -9.90 20.73 -12.60
N THR A 79 -11.14 21.18 -12.80
CA THR A 79 -11.71 21.47 -14.13
C THR A 79 -11.48 22.89 -14.65
N ALA A 80 -11.08 23.84 -13.81
CA ALA A 80 -10.86 25.23 -14.23
C ALA A 80 -9.46 25.50 -14.85
N ASP A 81 -8.54 24.54 -14.77
CA ASP A 81 -7.13 24.82 -15.08
C ASP A 81 -6.63 24.22 -16.42
N THR A 82 -7.44 23.43 -17.14
CA THR A 82 -6.99 22.75 -18.37
C THR A 82 -6.61 23.74 -19.48
N GLU A 83 -7.35 24.84 -19.62
CA GLU A 83 -7.05 25.95 -20.54
C GLU A 83 -5.83 26.76 -20.07
N LEU A 84 -5.69 26.93 -18.75
CA LEU A 84 -4.62 27.70 -18.11
C LEU A 84 -3.25 27.01 -18.30
N TYR A 85 -3.20 25.68 -18.25
CA TYR A 85 -1.99 24.91 -18.52
C TYR A 85 -1.66 24.78 -20.01
N GLN A 86 -2.66 24.83 -20.88
CA GLN A 86 -2.41 24.98 -22.32
C GLN A 86 -1.77 26.34 -22.62
N ASP A 87 -2.28 27.42 -22.03
CA ASP A 87 -1.69 28.74 -22.15
C ASP A 87 -0.27 28.83 -21.55
N LEU A 88 -0.05 28.16 -20.40
CA LEU A 88 1.27 28.08 -19.77
C LEU A 88 2.28 27.32 -20.63
N PHE A 89 1.84 26.24 -21.28
CA PHE A 89 2.65 25.52 -22.25
C PHE A 89 3.01 26.40 -23.45
N GLU A 90 2.02 27.05 -24.08
CA GLU A 90 2.24 27.89 -25.26
C GLU A 90 3.17 29.08 -24.95
N LYS A 91 3.03 29.69 -23.77
CA LYS A 91 3.90 30.80 -23.32
C LYS A 91 5.34 30.39 -23.02
N ASN A 92 5.57 29.13 -22.63
CA ASN A 92 6.87 28.64 -22.18
C ASN A 92 7.39 27.47 -23.04
N LYS A 93 6.88 27.31 -24.27
CA LYS A 93 7.17 26.16 -25.12
C LYS A 93 8.66 25.91 -25.32
N SER A 94 9.45 26.96 -25.50
CA SER A 94 10.90 26.90 -25.67
C SER A 94 11.66 26.35 -24.46
N SER A 95 11.03 26.33 -23.29
CA SER A 95 11.60 25.84 -22.03
C SER A 95 11.42 24.34 -21.83
N PHE A 96 10.69 23.65 -22.72
CA PHE A 96 10.39 22.22 -22.60
C PHE A 96 10.96 21.46 -23.80
N SER A 97 12.02 20.68 -23.57
CA SER A 97 12.63 19.85 -24.62
C SER A 97 11.84 18.55 -24.88
N THR A 98 11.17 18.01 -23.86
CA THR A 98 10.38 16.76 -23.92
C THR A 98 9.09 16.87 -23.12
N TYR A 99 8.12 15.98 -23.38
CA TYR A 99 6.89 15.93 -22.56
C TYR A 99 7.17 15.59 -21.09
N LEU A 100 8.25 14.87 -20.80
CA LEU A 100 8.74 14.66 -19.44
C LEU A 100 9.19 15.99 -18.79
N SER A 101 9.93 16.85 -19.51
CA SER A 101 10.30 18.16 -18.99
C SER A 101 9.08 19.06 -18.74
N PHE A 102 8.03 18.92 -19.55
CA PHE A 102 6.75 19.60 -19.30
C PHE A 102 6.06 19.09 -18.02
N LEU A 103 6.06 17.78 -17.77
CA LEU A 103 5.57 17.19 -16.51
C LEU A 103 6.37 17.70 -15.30
N GLN A 104 7.70 17.65 -15.38
CA GLN A 104 8.62 17.90 -14.27
C GLN A 104 8.85 19.39 -13.96
N LEU A 105 8.64 20.27 -14.92
CA LEU A 105 8.87 21.71 -14.77
C LEU A 105 7.58 22.52 -14.93
N GLY A 106 6.77 22.20 -15.94
CA GLY A 106 5.54 22.94 -16.26
C GLY A 106 4.37 22.62 -15.33
N LEU A 107 4.26 21.37 -14.86
CA LEU A 107 3.13 20.91 -14.03
C LEU A 107 3.49 20.64 -12.57
N LYS A 108 4.77 20.78 -12.21
CA LYS A 108 5.27 20.49 -10.86
C LYS A 108 4.56 21.28 -9.78
N ASP A 109 4.42 22.60 -9.95
CA ASP A 109 3.77 23.46 -8.95
C ASP A 109 2.28 23.13 -8.79
N TYR A 110 1.62 22.74 -9.87
CA TYR A 110 0.23 22.30 -9.86
C TYR A 110 0.06 21.01 -9.06
N ILE A 111 0.87 20.00 -9.37
CA ILE A 111 0.84 18.70 -8.68
C ILE A 111 1.16 18.91 -7.19
N ASN A 112 2.25 19.60 -6.88
CA ASN A 112 2.69 19.82 -5.50
C ASN A 112 1.68 20.64 -4.69
N LYS A 113 1.01 21.62 -5.30
CA LYS A 113 -0.10 22.37 -4.65
C LYS A 113 -1.18 21.40 -4.18
N HIS A 114 -1.68 20.53 -5.05
CA HIS A 114 -2.76 19.61 -4.69
C HIS A 114 -2.34 18.58 -3.64
N LEU A 115 -1.13 18.04 -3.76
CA LEU A 115 -0.58 17.14 -2.75
C LEU A 115 -0.38 17.84 -1.40
N PHE A 116 0.06 19.10 -1.40
CA PHE A 116 0.19 19.88 -0.16
C PHE A 116 -1.17 20.20 0.48
N ILE A 117 -2.18 20.54 -0.33
CA ILE A 117 -3.55 20.76 0.15
C ILE A 117 -4.10 19.52 0.85
N ILE A 118 -3.84 18.32 0.31
CA ILE A 118 -4.24 17.05 0.94
C ILE A 118 -3.62 16.92 2.35
N ILE A 119 -2.34 17.26 2.50
CA ILE A 119 -1.66 17.26 3.80
C ILE A 119 -2.34 18.24 4.77
N LEU A 120 -2.65 19.45 4.31
CA LEU A 120 -3.32 20.46 5.13
C LEU A 120 -4.76 20.05 5.50
N GLU A 121 -5.51 19.48 4.56
CA GLU A 121 -6.86 18.97 4.77
C GLU A 121 -6.90 17.85 5.82
N TYR A 122 -5.84 17.03 5.88
CA TYR A 122 -5.65 16.01 6.90
C TYR A 122 -5.36 16.59 8.29
N LEU A 123 -4.48 17.59 8.38
CA LEU A 123 -4.13 18.25 9.65
C LEU A 123 -5.35 18.90 10.33
N ILE A 124 -6.30 19.43 9.55
CA ILE A 124 -7.50 20.08 10.10
C ILE A 124 -8.70 19.14 10.30
N ASP A 125 -8.51 17.85 10.06
CA ASP A 125 -9.54 16.81 10.19
C ASP A 125 -10.73 17.02 9.23
N SER A 126 -10.46 17.61 8.06
CA SER A 126 -11.50 17.84 7.05
C SER A 126 -11.68 16.65 6.11
N ASN A 127 -10.63 15.84 5.92
CA ASN A 127 -10.69 14.63 5.10
C ASN A 127 -9.58 13.63 5.47
N SER A 128 -9.75 12.89 6.56
CA SER A 128 -8.76 11.90 7.01
C SER A 128 -8.55 10.79 5.97
N LYS A 129 -9.64 10.30 5.37
CA LYS A 129 -9.68 9.14 4.48
C LYS A 129 -8.70 9.22 3.30
N ILE A 130 -8.39 10.41 2.78
CA ILE A 130 -7.47 10.55 1.64
C ILE A 130 -6.06 10.08 2.01
N ILE A 131 -5.50 10.55 3.12
CA ILE A 131 -4.17 10.15 3.58
C ILE A 131 -4.15 8.67 3.99
N GLU A 132 -5.24 8.16 4.55
CA GLU A 132 -5.35 6.73 4.88
C GLU A 132 -5.33 5.87 3.63
N ASN A 133 -6.00 6.30 2.56
CA ASN A 133 -5.97 5.62 1.28
C ASN A 133 -4.57 5.69 0.65
N LEU A 134 -3.93 6.86 0.64
CA LEU A 134 -2.58 7.03 0.10
C LEU A 134 -1.55 6.14 0.82
N ASP A 135 -1.67 5.97 2.13
CA ASP A 135 -0.86 5.06 2.95
C ASP A 135 -1.10 3.58 2.59
N LEU A 136 -2.34 3.20 2.25
CA LEU A 136 -2.71 1.85 1.81
C LEU A 136 -2.17 1.46 0.42
N PHE A 137 -1.71 2.45 -0.37
CA PHE A 137 -1.17 2.29 -1.72
C PHE A 137 0.35 2.50 -1.80
N ASP A 138 1.04 2.64 -0.67
CA ASP A 138 2.47 2.98 -0.61
C ASP A 138 2.82 4.25 -1.42
N ILE A 139 1.84 5.15 -1.58
CA ILE A 139 2.01 6.45 -2.24
C ILE A 139 2.50 7.50 -1.22
N LEU A 140 2.49 7.17 0.08
CA LEU A 140 3.11 7.98 1.12
C LEU A 140 4.50 7.44 1.48
N PRO A 141 5.45 8.32 1.85
CA PRO A 141 6.70 7.91 2.48
C PRO A 141 6.45 7.13 3.77
N HIS A 142 7.45 6.35 4.15
CA HIS A 142 7.41 5.58 5.39
C HIS A 142 7.15 6.49 6.61
N GLU A 143 6.25 6.06 7.49
CA GLU A 143 5.78 6.80 8.68
C GLU A 143 5.12 8.17 8.45
N PHE A 144 4.97 8.62 7.21
CA PHE A 144 4.53 9.99 6.94
C PHE A 144 3.15 10.29 7.55
N ARG A 145 2.21 9.34 7.46
CA ARG A 145 0.90 9.42 8.13
C ARG A 145 1.02 9.49 9.65
N ASN A 146 1.90 8.71 10.27
CA ASN A 146 2.09 8.67 11.71
C ASN A 146 2.67 10.00 12.22
N LYS A 147 3.66 10.53 11.52
CA LYS A 147 4.25 11.85 11.80
C LYS A 147 3.23 12.97 11.61
N LEU A 148 2.42 12.93 10.56
CA LEU A 148 1.29 13.87 10.37
C LEU A 148 0.23 13.75 11.47
N THR A 149 -0.09 12.53 11.90
CA THR A 149 -1.05 12.27 12.98
C THR A 149 -0.54 12.82 14.31
N LYS A 150 0.76 12.65 14.59
CA LYS A 150 1.43 13.21 15.77
C LYS A 150 1.38 14.73 15.74
N LEU A 151 1.81 15.35 14.64
CA LEU A 151 1.79 16.79 14.46
C LEU A 151 0.37 17.35 14.61
N ARG A 152 -0.64 16.66 14.05
CA ARG A 152 -2.06 16.99 14.21
C ARG A 152 -2.52 16.96 15.68
N LYS A 153 -2.12 15.95 16.45
CA LYS A 153 -2.48 15.82 17.88
C LYS A 153 -1.81 16.91 18.72
N GLU A 154 -0.58 17.27 18.39
CA GLU A 154 0.23 18.26 19.11
C GLU A 154 -0.21 19.70 18.80
N SER A 155 -0.60 20.01 17.56
CA SER A 155 -0.89 21.37 17.09
C SER A 155 -2.28 21.93 17.44
N LYS A 156 -3.19 21.14 18.07
CA LYS A 156 -4.55 21.52 18.51
C LYS A 156 -5.18 22.68 17.71
N VAL A 157 -5.46 22.44 16.43
CA VAL A 157 -5.92 23.49 15.51
C VAL A 157 -7.32 23.99 15.89
N SER A 158 -7.42 25.25 16.33
CA SER A 158 -8.68 25.89 16.73
C SER A 158 -9.64 26.07 15.55
N GLY A 159 -10.95 26.19 15.82
CA GLY A 159 -11.97 26.39 14.78
C GLY A 159 -11.72 27.62 13.89
N LYS A 160 -11.11 28.67 14.44
CA LYS A 160 -10.70 29.89 13.71
C LYS A 160 -9.58 29.59 12.71
N ILE A 161 -8.56 28.85 13.14
CA ILE A 161 -7.44 28.45 12.26
C ILE A 161 -7.91 27.51 11.16
N LYS A 162 -8.87 26.61 11.43
CA LYS A 162 -9.49 25.76 10.38
C LYS A 162 -10.19 26.58 9.30
N LYS A 163 -10.83 27.70 9.64
CA LYS A 163 -11.43 28.63 8.65
C LYS A 163 -10.36 29.33 7.83
N HIS A 164 -9.30 29.84 8.47
CA HIS A 164 -8.16 30.45 7.76
C HIS A 164 -7.43 29.46 6.84
N LEU A 165 -7.28 28.20 7.24
CA LEU A 165 -6.70 27.14 6.39
C LEU A 165 -7.55 26.85 5.15
N LYS A 166 -8.87 26.94 5.23
CA LYS A 166 -9.74 26.79 4.05
C LYS A 166 -9.54 27.93 3.05
N ILE A 167 -9.40 29.17 3.53
CA ILE A 167 -9.13 30.34 2.68
C ILE A 167 -7.71 30.23 2.09
N PHE A 168 -6.72 29.90 2.93
CA PHE A 168 -5.35 29.65 2.49
C PHE A 168 -5.25 28.54 1.44
N ASN A 169 -5.98 27.43 1.58
CA ASN A 169 -5.98 26.35 0.58
C ASN A 169 -6.50 26.81 -0.78
N LYS A 170 -7.46 27.74 -0.81
CA LYS A 170 -8.02 28.27 -2.06
C LYS A 170 -6.98 29.10 -2.83
N ASP A 171 -6.21 29.89 -2.10
CA ASP A 171 -5.27 30.87 -2.64
C ASP A 171 -3.80 30.51 -2.34
N LEU A 172 -3.51 29.22 -2.14
CA LEU A 172 -2.23 28.74 -1.60
C LEU A 172 -1.02 29.28 -2.37
N LEU A 173 -1.10 29.26 -3.70
CA LEU A 173 -0.02 29.72 -4.58
C LEU A 173 0.25 31.22 -4.49
N ASN A 174 -0.68 32.03 -3.97
CA ASN A 174 -0.44 33.47 -3.78
C ASN A 174 0.48 33.74 -2.59
N TYR A 175 0.51 32.82 -1.62
CA TYR A 175 1.19 33.05 -0.34
C TYR A 175 2.33 32.07 -0.05
N PHE A 176 2.28 30.87 -0.62
CA PHE A 176 3.23 29.79 -0.35
C PHE A 176 3.66 29.12 -1.66
N ASN A 177 4.95 28.78 -1.75
CA ASN A 177 5.51 27.97 -2.82
C ASN A 177 5.55 26.50 -2.35
N PRO A 178 4.63 25.63 -2.79
CA PRO A 178 4.60 24.23 -2.38
C PRO A 178 5.78 23.43 -2.91
N SER A 179 6.39 23.82 -4.03
CA SER A 179 7.54 23.10 -4.60
C SER A 179 8.84 23.38 -3.84
N GLU A 180 9.00 24.57 -3.30
CA GLU A 180 10.18 24.98 -2.50
C GLU A 180 9.94 24.85 -0.99
N LEU A 181 8.67 24.71 -0.60
CA LEU A 181 8.18 24.69 0.78
C LEU A 181 8.54 25.98 1.53
N THR A 182 8.31 27.13 0.91
CA THR A 182 8.67 28.47 1.42
C THR A 182 7.51 29.46 1.25
N PHE A 183 7.42 30.47 2.13
CA PHE A 183 6.47 31.57 1.98
C PHE A 183 6.98 32.59 0.96
N LYS A 184 6.06 33.19 0.18
CA LYS A 184 6.38 34.19 -0.85
C LYS A 184 6.53 35.62 -0.31
N SER A 185 6.06 35.88 0.91
CA SER A 185 6.14 37.17 1.61
C SER A 185 6.35 36.94 3.12
N GLU A 186 7.05 37.87 3.79
CA GLU A 186 7.20 37.85 5.25
C GLU A 186 5.92 38.30 5.97
N ASP A 187 5.11 39.16 5.35
CA ASP A 187 3.81 39.61 5.86
C ASP A 187 2.66 38.82 5.23
N PHE A 188 1.99 38.02 6.05
CA PHE A 188 0.88 37.15 5.67
C PHE A 188 -0.40 37.75 6.24
N GLN A 189 -1.34 38.25 5.40
CA GLN A 189 -2.64 38.82 5.79
C GLN A 189 -3.79 38.20 4.97
N ILE A 190 -4.77 37.56 5.63
CA ILE A 190 -5.98 36.97 5.04
C ILE A 190 -7.19 37.70 5.63
N GLU A 191 -8.04 38.32 4.81
CA GLU A 191 -9.25 39.02 5.27
C GLU A 191 -10.43 38.04 5.45
N ASP A 192 -11.03 38.03 6.65
CA ASP A 192 -12.21 37.22 6.99
C ASP A 192 -13.53 38.00 6.74
N PRO A 193 -14.63 37.33 6.34
CA PRO A 193 -16.00 37.79 6.60
C PRO A 193 -16.42 37.41 8.04
N MET A 194 -16.96 38.38 8.78
CA MET A 194 -17.41 38.24 10.17
C MET A 194 -18.62 37.30 10.35
N GLU A 195 -18.59 36.49 11.41
CA GLU A 195 -19.79 36.07 12.16
C GLU A 195 -19.44 35.71 13.62
N THR A 196 -20.35 36.10 14.52
CA THR A 196 -20.22 36.29 15.98
C THR A 196 -20.74 35.11 16.84
N ILE A 197 -20.46 35.20 18.16
CA ILE A 197 -21.09 34.57 19.36
C ILE A 197 -20.44 33.25 19.84
N SER A 198 -20.21 32.97 21.14
CA SER A 198 -19.87 33.75 22.35
C SER A 198 -19.25 32.82 23.43
N GLU A 199 -18.69 33.40 24.49
CA GLU A 199 -17.69 32.87 25.44
C GLU A 199 -18.18 31.96 26.60
N GLU A 200 -19.46 31.56 26.66
CA GLU A 200 -19.99 30.97 27.91
C GLU A 200 -19.81 29.45 28.10
N ASP A 201 -19.43 28.68 27.07
CA ASP A 201 -19.30 27.20 27.19
C ASP A 201 -17.90 26.70 27.62
N ILE A 202 -16.89 27.58 27.63
CA ILE A 202 -15.48 27.18 27.81
C ILE A 202 -15.09 27.07 29.30
N LEU A 203 -15.75 27.80 30.19
CA LEU A 203 -15.37 27.85 31.60
C LEU A 203 -15.82 26.64 32.44
N LYS A 204 -16.72 25.78 31.93
CA LYS A 204 -17.26 24.65 32.71
C LYS A 204 -16.44 23.35 32.60
N LYS A 205 -15.64 23.18 31.55
CA LYS A 205 -14.90 21.92 31.27
C LYS A 205 -13.45 21.89 31.75
N LEU A 206 -12.94 22.98 32.32
CA LEU A 206 -11.56 23.08 32.80
C LEU A 206 -11.37 22.69 34.28
N GLN A 207 -12.44 22.36 35.00
CA GLN A 207 -12.38 22.00 36.43
C GLN A 207 -12.35 20.48 36.71
N GLU A 208 -12.63 19.61 35.74
CA GLU A 208 -12.85 18.18 36.03
C GLU A 208 -11.69 17.23 35.66
N ALA A 209 -10.61 17.69 35.03
CA ALA A 209 -9.58 16.79 34.46
C ALA A 209 -8.20 16.87 35.14
N ARG A 210 -8.13 17.16 36.45
CA ARG A 210 -6.85 17.42 37.15
C ARG A 210 -6.47 16.47 38.29
N GLN A 211 -7.08 15.28 38.40
CA GLN A 211 -6.88 14.44 39.59
C GLN A 211 -6.75 12.93 39.35
N GLU A 212 -6.09 12.42 38.30
CA GLU A 212 -5.81 10.97 38.22
C GLU A 212 -4.64 10.65 37.26
N ASN A 213 -3.43 11.05 37.65
CA ASN A 213 -2.21 10.67 36.92
C ASN A 213 -0.98 10.59 37.85
N ILE A 214 -1.16 9.95 39.01
CA ILE A 214 -0.06 9.50 39.86
C ILE A 214 -0.31 8.03 40.12
N GLU A 215 0.29 7.17 39.30
CA GLU A 215 0.78 5.82 39.65
C GLU A 215 1.19 5.11 38.36
N ALA A 216 2.32 5.56 37.81
CA ALA A 216 3.10 4.77 36.89
C ALA A 216 4.29 4.19 37.66
N ILE A 217 4.65 2.94 37.36
CA ILE A 217 5.99 2.34 37.40
C ILE A 217 6.39 1.59 38.68
N THR A 218 6.41 0.25 38.57
CA THR A 218 7.41 -0.72 39.08
C THR A 218 6.91 -2.11 38.63
N GLN A 219 7.62 -3.09 38.05
CA GLN A 219 9.03 -3.48 37.96
C GLN A 219 9.24 -4.37 36.71
N THR A 220 10.48 -4.41 36.23
CA THR A 220 10.97 -5.16 35.06
C THR A 220 11.53 -6.54 35.44
N SER A 221 11.45 -7.48 34.48
CA SER A 221 12.41 -8.56 34.17
C SER A 221 12.61 -9.72 35.16
N ASN A 222 12.34 -10.96 34.71
CA ASN A 222 13.37 -11.99 34.49
C ASN A 222 12.78 -13.31 33.94
N GLN A 223 13.63 -14.03 33.19
CA GLN A 223 13.58 -15.45 32.77
C GLN A 223 12.92 -15.81 31.43
N LEU A 224 13.75 -15.89 30.39
CA LEU A 224 13.54 -16.79 29.26
C LEU A 224 14.85 -17.55 29.00
N ASN A 225 14.86 -18.85 29.32
CA ASN A 225 15.79 -19.81 28.72
C ASN A 225 15.31 -21.24 28.95
N ASN A 226 15.48 -22.04 27.89
CA ASN A 226 15.26 -23.47 27.74
C ASN A 226 13.81 -23.92 27.52
N ASP A 227 13.49 -24.26 26.26
CA ASP A 227 13.19 -25.65 25.86
C ASP A 227 12.81 -25.69 24.37
N ILE A 228 13.78 -26.02 23.51
CA ILE A 228 13.54 -26.45 22.13
C ILE A 228 14.00 -27.89 22.03
N LEU A 229 13.09 -28.83 22.26
CA LEU A 229 13.16 -30.16 21.66
C LEU A 229 11.82 -30.89 21.81
N ARG A 230 11.34 -31.38 20.65
CA ARG A 230 10.22 -32.31 20.40
C ARG A 230 8.88 -31.63 20.08
N ASN A 231 8.49 -31.70 18.81
CA ASN A 231 7.52 -32.70 18.39
C ASN A 231 7.44 -32.84 16.86
N LYS A 232 7.52 -34.09 16.40
CA LYS A 232 7.30 -34.52 15.03
C LYS A 232 5.80 -34.76 14.81
N GLY A 233 5.35 -34.41 13.60
CA GLY A 233 4.01 -34.72 13.10
C GLY A 233 3.19 -33.47 12.91
N LYS A 234 3.46 -32.70 11.84
CA LYS A 234 2.60 -31.58 11.44
C LYS A 234 2.23 -31.69 9.97
N THR A 235 0.97 -31.36 9.72
CA THR A 235 0.42 -31.01 8.42
C THR A 235 1.32 -29.97 7.73
N PRO A 236 1.47 -30.03 6.40
CA PRO A 236 2.28 -29.07 5.67
C PRO A 236 1.80 -27.64 5.96
N SER A 237 2.74 -26.73 6.23
CA SER A 237 2.45 -25.31 6.49
C SER A 237 1.68 -24.67 5.33
N PHE A 238 0.70 -23.81 5.63
CA PHE A 238 -0.02 -23.04 4.61
C PHE A 238 0.88 -22.13 3.78
N LEU A 239 2.08 -21.82 4.26
CA LEU A 239 3.07 -21.08 3.47
C LEU A 239 3.48 -21.83 2.19
N ASN A 240 3.33 -23.17 2.17
CA ASN A 240 3.51 -23.96 0.95
C ASN A 240 2.45 -23.64 -0.11
N TYR A 241 1.30 -23.06 0.25
CA TYR A 241 0.27 -22.65 -0.71
C TYR A 241 0.76 -21.52 -1.61
N PHE A 242 1.64 -20.65 -1.12
CA PHE A 242 2.25 -19.63 -1.96
C PHE A 242 3.09 -20.22 -3.09
N VAL A 243 3.56 -21.47 -2.94
CA VAL A 243 4.33 -22.20 -3.97
C VAL A 243 3.43 -23.04 -4.87
N SER A 244 2.22 -23.37 -4.43
CA SER A 244 1.10 -23.72 -5.31
C SER A 244 -0.21 -23.72 -4.54
N PHE A 245 -1.15 -22.91 -5.00
CA PHE A 245 -2.41 -22.70 -4.29
C PHE A 245 -3.33 -23.91 -4.49
N PRO A 246 -3.82 -24.53 -3.40
CA PRO A 246 -4.79 -25.61 -3.51
C PRO A 246 -6.18 -25.06 -3.82
N LYS A 247 -7.01 -25.89 -4.46
CA LYS A 247 -8.45 -25.66 -4.52
C LYS A 247 -9.04 -25.73 -3.11
N LEU A 248 -9.78 -24.69 -2.72
CA LEU A 248 -10.44 -24.58 -1.44
C LEU A 248 -11.63 -25.54 -1.33
N ASN A 249 -11.98 -25.90 -0.09
CA ASN A 249 -13.16 -26.70 0.19
C ASN A 249 -14.42 -26.00 -0.32
N GLN A 250 -15.31 -26.77 -0.95
CA GLN A 250 -16.58 -26.29 -1.49
C GLN A 250 -17.44 -25.58 -0.44
N SER A 251 -17.33 -25.94 0.84
CA SER A 251 -18.03 -25.26 1.94
C SER A 251 -17.63 -23.78 2.06
N ILE A 252 -16.36 -23.45 1.82
CA ILE A 252 -15.81 -22.09 1.87
C ILE A 252 -16.27 -21.34 0.62
N THR A 253 -16.08 -21.92 -0.55
CA THR A 253 -16.43 -21.26 -1.82
C THR A 253 -17.93 -20.97 -1.90
N ASN A 254 -18.77 -21.90 -1.42
CA ASN A 254 -20.22 -21.72 -1.33
C ASN A 254 -20.66 -20.66 -0.30
N LYS A 255 -19.86 -20.40 0.74
CA LYS A 255 -20.14 -19.34 1.73
C LYS A 255 -19.79 -17.95 1.18
N ILE A 256 -18.68 -17.84 0.47
CA ILE A 256 -18.17 -16.55 -0.04
C ILE A 256 -18.95 -16.10 -1.29
N LYS A 257 -19.55 -17.01 -2.08
CA LYS A 257 -20.40 -16.72 -3.26
C LYS A 257 -19.91 -15.55 -4.16
N ILE A 258 -18.62 -15.53 -4.44
CA ILE A 258 -17.96 -14.47 -5.21
C ILE A 258 -18.62 -14.34 -6.59
N ASN A 259 -18.84 -13.11 -7.06
CA ASN A 259 -19.32 -12.87 -8.41
C ASN A 259 -18.21 -13.11 -9.46
N ILE A 260 -17.93 -14.39 -9.77
CA ILE A 260 -16.90 -14.79 -10.74
C ILE A 260 -17.13 -14.17 -12.12
N LYS A 261 -18.39 -14.03 -12.54
CA LYS A 261 -18.73 -13.43 -13.85
C LYS A 261 -18.27 -11.97 -13.93
N GLN A 262 -18.39 -11.23 -12.84
CA GLN A 262 -17.96 -9.84 -12.75
C GLN A 262 -16.44 -9.72 -12.73
N LEU A 263 -15.75 -10.58 -11.97
CA LEU A 263 -14.30 -10.68 -11.99
C LEU A 263 -13.77 -10.95 -13.41
N ARG A 264 -14.39 -11.89 -14.14
CA ARG A 264 -14.08 -12.16 -15.56
C ARG A 264 -14.35 -10.95 -16.46
N LYS A 265 -15.49 -10.29 -16.29
CA LYS A 265 -15.89 -9.13 -17.11
C LYS A 265 -14.89 -7.98 -16.98
N PHE A 266 -14.41 -7.69 -15.78
CA PHE A 266 -13.45 -6.61 -15.54
C PHE A 266 -12.11 -6.87 -16.25
N ILE A 267 -11.63 -8.11 -16.23
CA ILE A 267 -10.40 -8.53 -16.93
C ILE A 267 -10.49 -8.23 -18.43
N SER A 268 -11.63 -8.56 -19.04
CA SER A 268 -11.86 -8.31 -20.47
C SER A 268 -12.05 -6.84 -20.81
N SER A 269 -12.58 -6.04 -19.88
CA SER A 269 -12.91 -4.63 -20.14
C SER A 269 -11.83 -3.63 -19.72
N SER A 270 -10.86 -4.04 -18.89
CA SER A 270 -9.79 -3.18 -18.36
C SER A 270 -8.42 -3.89 -18.36
N PRO A 271 -7.94 -4.40 -19.51
CA PRO A 271 -6.67 -5.14 -19.61
C PRO A 271 -5.46 -4.32 -19.13
N GLU A 272 -5.53 -3.00 -19.25
CA GLU A 272 -4.47 -2.07 -18.85
C GLU A 272 -4.24 -1.98 -17.32
N PHE A 273 -5.08 -2.63 -16.51
CA PHE A 273 -4.98 -2.66 -15.05
C PHE A 273 -4.38 -3.96 -14.48
N LEU A 274 -4.04 -4.91 -15.34
CA LEU A 274 -3.34 -6.15 -14.97
C LEU A 274 -1.83 -5.88 -14.85
N ASP A 275 -1.44 -5.12 -13.84
CA ASP A 275 -0.05 -5.15 -13.38
C ASP A 275 0.29 -6.53 -12.79
N LEU A 276 1.59 -6.76 -12.55
CA LEU A 276 2.07 -8.07 -12.11
C LEU A 276 1.46 -8.52 -10.78
N GLU A 277 1.18 -7.59 -9.86
CA GLU A 277 0.57 -7.89 -8.56
C GLU A 277 -0.92 -8.26 -8.70
N ASN A 278 -1.69 -7.49 -9.48
CA ASN A 278 -3.11 -7.82 -9.69
C ASN A 278 -3.27 -9.13 -10.45
N LEU A 279 -2.38 -9.38 -11.42
CA LEU A 279 -2.32 -10.66 -12.14
C LEU A 279 -2.02 -11.82 -11.19
N PHE A 280 -1.08 -11.63 -10.26
CA PHE A 280 -0.78 -12.58 -9.18
C PHE A 280 -2.01 -12.87 -8.30
N TYR A 281 -2.67 -11.83 -7.75
CA TYR A 281 -3.84 -12.05 -6.89
C TYR A 281 -4.96 -12.76 -7.64
N MET A 282 -5.25 -12.30 -8.85
CA MET A 282 -6.33 -12.84 -9.66
C MET A 282 -6.10 -14.31 -10.01
N VAL A 283 -4.94 -14.69 -10.58
CA VAL A 283 -4.63 -16.09 -10.93
C VAL A 283 -4.79 -17.00 -9.72
N ASN A 284 -4.25 -16.56 -8.58
CA ASN A 284 -4.30 -17.34 -7.34
C ASN A 284 -5.71 -17.41 -6.73
N ILE A 285 -6.52 -16.35 -6.84
CA ILE A 285 -7.94 -16.38 -6.45
C ILE A 285 -8.71 -17.41 -7.30
N PHE A 286 -8.60 -17.36 -8.62
CA PHE A 286 -9.25 -18.34 -9.50
C PHE A 286 -8.81 -19.77 -9.16
N LYS A 287 -7.50 -19.97 -8.94
CA LYS A 287 -6.95 -21.27 -8.55
C LYS A 287 -7.53 -21.77 -7.22
N MET A 288 -7.55 -20.92 -6.19
CA MET A 288 -8.16 -21.23 -4.89
C MET A 288 -9.66 -21.56 -5.01
N LEU A 289 -10.39 -20.89 -5.89
CA LEU A 289 -11.80 -21.16 -6.13
C LEU A 289 -12.03 -22.42 -6.97
N GLY A 290 -10.98 -22.97 -7.59
CA GLY A 290 -11.07 -24.08 -8.51
C GLY A 290 -11.78 -23.72 -9.81
N GLU A 291 -11.66 -22.45 -10.20
CA GLU A 291 -12.20 -21.85 -11.41
C GLU A 291 -11.07 -21.66 -12.43
N GLU A 292 -11.34 -21.89 -13.71
CA GLU A 292 -10.34 -21.64 -14.75
C GLU A 292 -10.14 -20.14 -14.96
N VAL A 293 -8.89 -19.67 -15.06
CA VAL A 293 -8.56 -18.25 -15.24
C VAL A 293 -9.06 -17.71 -16.59
N GLN A 294 -9.33 -18.57 -17.59
CA GLN A 294 -9.77 -18.23 -18.97
C GLN A 294 -8.96 -17.07 -19.59
N LEU A 295 -7.66 -17.04 -19.33
CA LEU A 295 -6.73 -16.13 -19.98
C LEU A 295 -5.91 -16.90 -21.00
N GLU A 296 -5.87 -16.38 -22.22
CA GLU A 296 -5.03 -16.93 -23.28
C GLU A 296 -3.55 -16.84 -22.87
N PRO A 297 -2.77 -17.93 -22.98
CA PRO A 297 -1.34 -17.93 -22.62
C PRO A 297 -0.54 -16.81 -23.27
N GLY A 298 -0.82 -16.50 -24.55
CA GLY A 298 -0.15 -15.42 -25.28
C GLY A 298 -0.44 -14.04 -24.69
N TYR A 299 -1.66 -13.81 -24.19
CA TYR A 299 -2.04 -12.57 -23.53
C TYR A 299 -1.29 -12.39 -22.21
N VAL A 300 -1.24 -13.44 -21.38
CA VAL A 300 -0.49 -13.43 -20.11
C VAL A 300 0.99 -13.16 -20.36
N LYS A 301 1.60 -13.85 -21.33
CA LYS A 301 3.00 -13.61 -21.71
C LYS A 301 3.25 -12.16 -22.11
N ASN A 302 2.35 -11.54 -22.87
CA ASN A 302 2.48 -10.13 -23.27
C ASN A 302 2.41 -9.17 -22.08
N VAL A 303 1.49 -9.38 -21.14
CA VAL A 303 1.37 -8.56 -19.93
C VAL A 303 2.63 -8.71 -19.07
N VAL A 304 3.03 -9.94 -18.79
CA VAL A 304 4.19 -10.26 -17.94
C VAL A 304 5.50 -9.72 -18.54
N ASN A 305 5.64 -9.71 -19.87
CA ASN A 305 6.82 -9.15 -20.55
C ASN A 305 7.05 -7.66 -20.28
N ASN A 306 6.02 -6.90 -19.90
CA ASN A 306 6.17 -5.51 -19.49
C ASN A 306 6.80 -5.34 -18.10
N PHE A 307 7.05 -6.44 -17.39
CA PHE A 307 7.64 -6.48 -16.05
C PHE A 307 8.96 -7.25 -16.02
N ILE A 308 9.57 -7.47 -17.18
CA ILE A 308 10.84 -8.19 -17.30
C ILE A 308 11.93 -7.22 -17.76
N SER A 309 13.01 -7.16 -16.99
CA SER A 309 14.20 -6.34 -17.25
C SER A 309 15.42 -7.26 -17.19
N GLY A 310 16.13 -7.41 -18.30
CA GLY A 310 17.27 -8.34 -18.40
C GLY A 310 16.92 -9.79 -18.07
N LYS A 311 15.75 -10.27 -18.54
CA LYS A 311 15.20 -11.62 -18.25
C LYS A 311 14.88 -11.91 -16.78
N VAL A 312 14.91 -10.90 -15.90
CA VAL A 312 14.51 -11.00 -14.49
C VAL A 312 13.30 -10.10 -14.26
N PHE A 313 12.39 -10.50 -13.36
CA PHE A 313 11.21 -9.70 -13.05
C PHE A 313 11.54 -8.42 -12.28
N SER A 314 10.78 -7.37 -12.56
CA SER A 314 10.93 -6.01 -12.05
C SER A 314 9.56 -5.34 -11.95
N THR A 315 9.49 -4.14 -11.36
CA THR A 315 8.23 -3.37 -11.29
C THR A 315 7.79 -2.82 -12.66
N GLY A 316 8.64 -2.91 -13.68
CA GLY A 316 8.36 -2.49 -15.04
C GLY A 316 9.57 -2.73 -15.95
N LYS A 317 9.37 -2.81 -17.27
CA LYS A 317 10.36 -3.27 -18.25
C LYS A 317 11.75 -2.60 -18.18
N TYR A 318 11.79 -1.36 -17.70
CA TYR A 318 13.03 -0.57 -17.59
C TYR A 318 13.45 -0.32 -16.13
N HIS A 319 12.78 -0.96 -15.17
CA HIS A 319 13.10 -0.85 -13.76
C HIS A 319 14.12 -1.91 -13.35
N LYS A 320 14.71 -1.69 -12.17
CA LYS A 320 15.59 -2.69 -11.57
C LYS A 320 14.77 -3.91 -11.12
N PRO A 321 15.30 -5.12 -11.28
CA PRO A 321 14.70 -6.31 -10.68
C PRO A 321 14.52 -6.18 -9.17
N ASN A 322 13.52 -6.87 -8.62
CA ASN A 322 13.27 -6.91 -7.19
C ASN A 322 12.52 -8.20 -6.80
N SER A 323 12.70 -8.64 -5.55
CA SER A 323 12.19 -9.93 -5.06
C SER A 323 10.67 -10.07 -5.06
N ILE A 324 9.93 -8.97 -4.91
CA ILE A 324 8.45 -8.99 -4.87
C ILE A 324 7.92 -9.26 -6.28
N SER A 325 8.38 -8.50 -7.27
CA SER A 325 8.03 -8.72 -8.68
C SER A 325 8.46 -10.12 -9.14
N ILE A 326 9.62 -10.60 -8.69
CA ILE A 326 10.05 -11.98 -8.96
C ILE A 326 9.06 -12.99 -8.39
N SER A 327 8.66 -12.85 -7.13
CA SER A 327 7.70 -13.77 -6.53
C SER A 327 6.35 -13.77 -7.24
N HIS A 328 5.81 -12.59 -7.56
CA HIS A 328 4.54 -12.47 -8.29
C HIS A 328 4.63 -13.09 -9.69
N GLY A 329 5.68 -12.76 -10.45
CA GLY A 329 5.88 -13.28 -11.80
C GLY A 329 6.10 -14.79 -11.85
N LEU A 330 6.94 -15.32 -10.95
CA LEU A 330 7.14 -16.77 -10.84
C LEU A 330 5.85 -17.49 -10.47
N SER A 331 5.07 -16.96 -9.51
CA SER A 331 3.78 -17.55 -9.12
C SER A 331 2.79 -17.56 -10.29
N VAL A 332 2.66 -16.46 -11.03
CA VAL A 332 1.77 -16.38 -12.21
C VAL A 332 2.17 -17.41 -13.27
N LEU A 333 3.45 -17.45 -13.64
CA LEU A 333 3.93 -18.37 -14.68
C LEU A 333 3.84 -19.83 -14.22
N PHE A 334 4.07 -20.11 -12.93
CA PHE A 334 3.99 -21.44 -12.37
C PHE A 334 2.54 -21.95 -12.36
N GLU A 335 1.59 -21.15 -11.86
CA GLU A 335 0.19 -21.57 -11.74
C GLU A 335 -0.55 -21.75 -13.07
N LEU A 336 -0.04 -21.13 -14.13
CA LEU A 336 -0.55 -21.24 -15.49
C LEU A 336 0.25 -22.23 -16.36
N ASP A 337 1.17 -22.99 -15.76
CA ASP A 337 2.06 -23.94 -16.45
C ASP A 337 2.86 -23.31 -17.62
N LEU A 338 3.22 -22.03 -17.47
CA LEU A 338 3.97 -21.26 -18.47
C LEU A 338 5.47 -21.17 -18.16
N LEU A 339 5.89 -21.51 -16.94
CA LEU A 339 7.28 -21.33 -16.47
C LEU A 339 8.29 -22.20 -17.24
N SER A 340 7.96 -23.47 -17.50
CA SER A 340 8.82 -24.44 -18.16
C SER A 340 8.98 -24.22 -19.67
N ASN A 341 8.08 -23.44 -20.29
CA ASN A 341 8.00 -23.19 -21.74
C ASN A 341 8.14 -21.70 -22.09
N SER A 342 8.85 -20.96 -21.24
CA SER A 342 8.97 -19.52 -21.31
C SER A 342 10.41 -19.11 -21.60
N GLU A 343 10.68 -18.60 -22.81
CA GLU A 343 11.91 -17.84 -23.10
C GLU A 343 11.89 -16.43 -22.48
N LEU A 344 10.83 -16.07 -21.75
CA LEU A 344 10.64 -14.73 -21.19
C LEU A 344 11.64 -14.41 -20.08
N VAL A 345 11.91 -15.40 -19.22
CA VAL A 345 12.76 -15.23 -18.04
C VAL A 345 13.86 -16.28 -18.02
N ASP A 346 14.96 -15.92 -17.37
CA ASP A 346 16.05 -16.84 -17.11
C ASP A 346 16.05 -17.22 -15.63
N LEU A 347 15.76 -18.49 -15.35
CA LEU A 347 15.63 -18.97 -13.97
C LEU A 347 16.97 -18.94 -13.23
N LEU A 348 18.10 -19.08 -13.95
CA LEU A 348 19.42 -19.00 -13.35
C LEU A 348 19.76 -17.55 -13.00
N ASP A 349 19.46 -16.60 -13.88
CA ASP A 349 19.67 -15.17 -13.57
C ASP A 349 18.78 -14.73 -12.41
N ILE A 350 17.53 -15.22 -12.34
CA ILE A 350 16.64 -14.98 -11.19
C ILE A 350 17.24 -15.57 -9.91
N GLU A 351 17.71 -16.83 -9.94
CA GLU A 351 18.35 -17.47 -8.78
C GLU A 351 19.56 -16.65 -8.30
N MET A 352 20.47 -16.31 -9.21
CA MET A 352 21.65 -15.51 -8.90
C MET A 352 21.29 -14.13 -8.32
N PHE A 353 20.26 -13.47 -8.86
CA PHE A 353 19.77 -12.22 -8.31
C PHE A 353 19.27 -12.38 -6.87
N LEU A 354 18.42 -13.37 -6.61
CA LEU A 354 17.86 -13.64 -5.27
C LEU A 354 18.94 -14.02 -4.26
N GLU A 355 19.94 -14.79 -4.69
CA GLU A 355 21.10 -15.16 -3.86
C GLU A 355 21.94 -13.93 -3.48
N ASN A 356 22.12 -13.00 -4.41
CA ASN A 356 22.82 -11.74 -4.15
C ASN A 356 22.04 -10.81 -3.21
N GLU A 357 20.71 -10.76 -3.30
CA GLU A 357 19.88 -9.96 -2.40
C GLU A 357 19.97 -10.42 -0.93
N LEU A 358 20.37 -11.68 -0.68
CA LEU A 358 20.58 -12.21 0.67
C LEU A 358 21.99 -11.97 1.22
N ASN A 359 22.90 -11.34 0.45
CA ASN A 359 24.30 -11.18 0.84
C ASN A 359 24.81 -9.71 0.69
N PRO A 360 24.86 -8.93 1.77
CA PRO A 360 24.50 -9.28 3.15
C PRO A 360 22.99 -9.19 3.42
N LEU A 361 22.49 -10.08 4.28
CA LEU A 361 21.12 -10.02 4.78
C LEU A 361 20.92 -8.77 5.64
N ILE A 362 19.85 -8.02 5.36
CA ILE A 362 19.36 -6.93 6.22
C ILE A 362 18.08 -7.42 6.91
N PRO A 363 18.12 -7.87 8.18
CA PRO A 363 16.98 -8.50 8.87
C PRO A 363 15.70 -7.66 8.87
N GLU A 364 15.83 -6.34 8.98
CA GLU A 364 14.73 -5.37 9.06
C GLU A 364 13.90 -5.33 7.76
N LYS A 365 14.47 -5.74 6.62
CA LYS A 365 13.75 -5.80 5.33
C LYS A 365 12.85 -7.05 5.23
N LEU A 366 12.01 -7.28 6.25
CA LEU A 366 11.18 -8.48 6.41
C LEU A 366 10.40 -8.86 5.16
N PHE A 367 9.73 -7.87 4.57
CA PHE A 367 8.92 -8.05 3.36
C PHE A 367 9.78 -8.57 2.19
N PHE A 368 10.88 -7.89 1.88
CA PHE A 368 11.79 -8.31 0.80
C PHE A 368 12.42 -9.67 1.08
N ASN A 369 12.88 -9.92 2.31
CA ASN A 369 13.47 -11.19 2.71
C ASN A 369 12.46 -12.34 2.56
N PHE A 370 11.22 -12.13 2.99
CA PHE A 370 10.13 -13.10 2.83
C PHE A 370 9.93 -13.48 1.36
N TYR A 371 9.76 -12.51 0.46
CA TYR A 371 9.55 -12.78 -0.96
C TYR A 371 10.80 -13.37 -1.64
N THR A 372 11.99 -13.02 -1.16
CA THR A 372 13.25 -13.59 -1.65
C THR A 372 13.33 -15.08 -1.35
N ILE A 373 13.14 -15.47 -0.08
CA ILE A 373 13.13 -16.88 0.33
C ILE A 373 11.97 -17.65 -0.31
N LEU A 374 10.80 -17.03 -0.42
CA LEU A 374 9.64 -17.64 -1.08
C LEU A 374 9.92 -17.94 -2.55
N SER A 375 10.55 -17.00 -3.28
CA SER A 375 10.92 -17.18 -4.68
C SER A 375 11.95 -18.30 -4.86
N LEU A 376 12.96 -18.36 -3.98
CA LEU A 376 13.91 -19.48 -3.97
C LEU A 376 13.19 -20.82 -3.72
N LYS A 377 12.19 -20.87 -2.83
CA LYS A 377 11.37 -22.10 -2.67
C LYS A 377 10.57 -22.47 -3.92
N MET A 378 10.04 -21.49 -4.65
CA MET A 378 9.36 -21.72 -5.93
C MET A 378 10.32 -22.32 -6.96
N LEU A 379 11.50 -21.73 -7.13
CA LEU A 379 12.53 -22.25 -8.03
C LEU A 379 12.92 -23.68 -7.67
N LYS A 380 13.11 -23.98 -6.37
CA LYS A 380 13.39 -25.34 -5.90
C LYS A 380 12.31 -26.33 -6.29
N LYS A 381 11.03 -25.96 -6.17
CA LYS A 381 9.90 -26.81 -6.56
C LYS A 381 9.84 -27.02 -8.08
N SER A 382 10.26 -26.03 -8.85
CA SER A 382 10.40 -26.10 -10.30
C SER A 382 11.65 -26.86 -10.78
N GLY A 383 12.42 -27.46 -9.88
CA GLY A 383 13.61 -28.27 -10.20
C GLY A 383 14.95 -27.58 -9.99
N GLY A 384 14.97 -26.33 -9.50
CA GLY A 384 16.19 -25.60 -9.16
C GLY A 384 16.93 -26.20 -7.96
N ILE A 385 18.27 -26.10 -7.95
CA ILE A 385 19.12 -26.63 -6.88
C ILE A 385 19.46 -25.52 -5.89
N ILE A 386 18.53 -25.24 -4.98
CA ILE A 386 18.71 -24.16 -4.00
C ILE A 386 19.40 -24.66 -2.74
N THR A 387 20.47 -23.97 -2.35
CA THR A 387 21.26 -24.28 -1.13
C THR A 387 20.48 -23.97 0.15
N ASN A 388 20.81 -24.66 1.24
CA ASN A 388 20.15 -24.46 2.53
C ASN A 388 20.46 -23.07 3.11
N LYS A 389 19.40 -22.34 3.50
CA LYS A 389 19.46 -20.97 4.03
C LYS A 389 19.28 -20.88 5.55
N SER A 390 19.39 -21.99 6.28
CA SER A 390 19.22 -22.01 7.74
C SER A 390 20.17 -21.07 8.50
N HIS A 391 21.33 -20.73 7.92
CA HIS A 391 22.27 -19.76 8.50
C HIS A 391 21.67 -18.34 8.62
N LEU A 392 20.62 -18.01 7.85
CA LEU A 392 19.92 -16.72 7.94
C LEU A 392 18.98 -16.62 9.15
N ILE A 393 18.71 -17.73 9.86
CA ILE A 393 17.78 -17.73 11.01
C ILE A 393 18.35 -16.93 12.17
N GLU A 394 19.63 -17.09 12.49
CA GLU A 394 20.28 -16.43 13.63
C GLU A 394 20.14 -14.90 13.60
N PRO A 395 20.53 -14.19 12.52
CA PRO A 395 20.35 -12.74 12.46
C PRO A 395 18.88 -12.30 12.51
N LEU A 396 17.94 -13.14 12.03
CA LEU A 396 16.50 -12.84 12.11
C LEU A 396 15.96 -13.00 13.52
N VAL A 397 16.34 -14.06 14.25
CA VAL A 397 15.86 -14.29 15.63
C VAL A 397 16.37 -13.20 16.59
N ASN A 398 17.53 -12.62 16.30
CA ASN A 398 18.11 -11.51 17.07
C ASN A 398 17.44 -10.16 16.79
N LEU A 399 16.55 -10.07 15.79
CA LEU A 399 15.80 -8.86 15.49
C LEU A 399 14.69 -8.65 16.54
N ASP A 400 14.74 -7.51 17.23
CA ASP A 400 13.64 -7.08 18.08
C ASP A 400 12.51 -6.50 17.22
N LEU A 401 11.63 -7.39 16.75
CA LEU A 401 10.54 -7.07 15.83
C LEU A 401 9.71 -5.86 16.27
N PHE A 402 9.43 -5.74 17.57
CA PHE A 402 8.56 -4.68 18.11
C PHE A 402 9.24 -3.32 18.19
N LYS A 403 10.56 -3.25 17.94
CA LYS A 403 11.36 -2.02 17.93
C LYS A 403 11.79 -1.60 16.53
N ILE A 404 11.36 -2.31 15.49
CA ILE A 404 11.60 -1.88 14.11
C ILE A 404 10.87 -0.56 13.88
N GLU A 405 11.58 0.41 13.28
CA GLU A 405 10.98 1.68 12.87
C GLU A 405 9.79 1.44 11.93
N GLY A 406 8.67 2.13 12.17
CA GLY A 406 7.45 1.95 11.39
C GLY A 406 6.75 0.60 11.51
N PHE A 407 6.99 -0.17 12.58
CA PHE A 407 6.36 -1.48 12.82
C PHE A 407 4.83 -1.47 12.59
N LYS A 408 4.36 -2.30 11.67
CA LYS A 408 2.96 -2.57 11.32
C LYS A 408 2.58 -3.96 11.84
N PRO A 409 1.92 -4.09 13.01
CA PRO A 409 1.76 -5.37 13.71
C PRO A 409 1.25 -6.53 12.84
N SER A 410 0.08 -6.39 12.19
CA SER A 410 -0.49 -7.47 11.38
C SER A 410 0.38 -7.89 10.19
N SER A 411 1.11 -6.94 9.59
CA SER A 411 1.96 -7.18 8.43
C SER A 411 3.30 -7.77 8.84
N ASP A 412 4.03 -7.07 9.70
CA ASP A 412 5.42 -7.39 10.01
C ASP A 412 5.51 -8.67 10.83
N MET A 413 4.56 -8.93 11.73
CA MET A 413 4.48 -10.21 12.45
C MET A 413 4.21 -11.38 11.48
N PHE A 414 3.33 -11.19 10.50
CA PHE A 414 3.07 -12.20 9.49
C PHE A 414 4.33 -12.50 8.67
N PHE A 415 5.00 -11.46 8.13
CA PHE A 415 6.18 -11.63 7.31
C PHE A 415 7.38 -12.17 8.09
N TYR A 416 7.58 -11.73 9.34
CA TYR A 416 8.65 -12.21 10.20
C TYR A 416 8.49 -13.69 10.55
N LEU A 417 7.33 -14.08 11.11
CA LEU A 417 7.07 -15.48 11.48
C LEU A 417 7.02 -16.37 10.23
N GLY A 418 6.44 -15.85 9.15
CA GLY A 418 6.39 -16.51 7.86
C GLY A 418 7.78 -16.78 7.30
N LEU A 419 8.67 -15.79 7.32
CA LEU A 419 10.06 -15.91 6.86
C LEU A 419 10.83 -16.96 7.67
N LEU A 420 10.72 -16.94 9.00
CA LEU A 420 11.34 -17.96 9.84
C LEU A 420 10.83 -19.36 9.49
N LYS A 421 9.51 -19.54 9.34
CA LYS A 421 8.91 -20.82 8.91
C LYS A 421 9.28 -21.22 7.48
N LEU A 422 9.56 -20.27 6.60
CA LEU A 422 10.09 -20.56 5.27
C LEU A 422 11.53 -21.08 5.39
N LEU A 423 12.36 -20.51 6.26
CA LEU A 423 13.74 -20.97 6.44
C LEU A 423 13.83 -22.35 7.12
N ASP A 424 13.01 -22.59 8.15
CA ASP A 424 12.88 -23.90 8.79
C ASP A 424 11.44 -24.09 9.31
N ASP A 425 10.73 -25.05 8.71
CA ASP A 425 9.33 -25.35 9.04
C ASP A 425 9.13 -25.93 10.45
N ARG A 426 10.23 -26.40 11.07
CA ARG A 426 10.27 -26.99 12.40
C ARG A 426 10.40 -25.96 13.53
N ILE A 427 10.62 -24.68 13.22
CA ILE A 427 10.71 -23.63 14.25
C ILE A 427 9.44 -23.62 15.09
N ASP A 428 9.59 -23.67 16.41
CA ASP A 428 8.47 -23.58 17.35
C ASP A 428 8.41 -22.19 17.98
N PHE A 429 7.29 -21.51 17.81
CA PHE A 429 7.07 -20.18 18.39
C PHE A 429 6.40 -20.22 19.76
N ASN A 430 6.17 -21.39 20.36
CA ASN A 430 5.55 -21.53 21.68
C ASN A 430 6.19 -20.60 22.74
N ALA A 431 7.52 -20.55 22.78
CA ALA A 431 8.27 -19.76 23.77
C ALA A 431 8.14 -18.24 23.58
N ILE A 432 7.86 -17.78 22.35
CA ILE A 432 7.72 -16.36 22.04
C ILE A 432 6.27 -15.95 21.78
N ARG A 433 5.29 -16.87 21.91
CA ARG A 433 3.90 -16.60 21.52
C ARG A 433 3.27 -15.46 22.31
N ALA A 434 3.48 -15.43 23.63
CA ALA A 434 2.80 -14.49 24.53
C ALA A 434 2.95 -13.01 24.12
N PRO A 435 4.16 -12.47 23.89
CA PRO A 435 4.30 -11.08 23.46
C PRO A 435 3.63 -10.78 22.12
N TYR A 436 3.55 -11.76 21.20
CA TYR A 436 2.87 -11.59 19.92
C TYR A 436 1.36 -11.54 20.11
N LEU A 437 0.77 -12.41 20.96
CA LEU A 437 -0.66 -12.35 21.25
C LEU A 437 -1.07 -11.02 21.89
N ILE A 438 -0.30 -10.55 22.87
CA ILE A 438 -0.52 -9.25 23.51
C ILE A 438 -0.54 -8.13 22.47
N GLU A 439 0.38 -8.15 21.52
CA GLU A 439 0.43 -7.12 20.47
C GLU A 439 -0.74 -7.21 19.49
N LEU A 440 -1.19 -8.42 19.13
CA LEU A 440 -2.38 -8.61 18.28
C LEU A 440 -3.66 -8.12 18.96
N GLU A 441 -3.82 -8.43 20.25
CA GLU A 441 -5.00 -8.02 21.04
C GLU A 441 -5.14 -6.50 21.13
N LYS A 442 -4.03 -5.76 21.24
CA LYS A 442 -4.06 -4.27 21.26
C LYS A 442 -4.66 -3.67 19.99
N GLN A 443 -4.58 -4.36 18.86
CA GLN A 443 -5.05 -3.87 17.57
C GLN A 443 -6.50 -4.31 17.27
N MET A 444 -7.10 -5.16 18.11
CA MET A 444 -8.47 -5.63 17.94
C MET A 444 -9.48 -4.57 18.39
N LEU A 445 -10.49 -4.36 17.55
CA LEU A 445 -11.62 -3.49 17.80
C LEU A 445 -12.83 -4.29 18.32
N PRO A 446 -13.80 -3.66 19.00
CA PRO A 446 -14.99 -4.34 19.54
C PRO A 446 -15.85 -5.08 18.50
N ASN A 447 -15.70 -4.75 17.22
CA ASN A 447 -16.37 -5.42 16.12
C ASN A 447 -15.66 -6.72 15.65
N GLY A 448 -14.58 -7.12 16.33
CA GLY A 448 -13.76 -8.28 15.99
C GLY A 448 -12.79 -8.06 14.83
N SER A 449 -12.64 -6.83 14.33
CA SER A 449 -11.65 -6.52 13.30
C SER A 449 -10.31 -6.10 13.90
N VAL A 450 -9.24 -6.25 13.12
CA VAL A 450 -7.96 -5.61 13.41
C VAL A 450 -7.82 -4.37 12.54
N ASN A 451 -7.55 -3.22 13.16
CA ASN A 451 -7.45 -1.91 12.48
C ASN A 451 -8.67 -1.56 11.59
N GLY A 452 -9.84 -2.13 11.86
CA GLY A 452 -11.06 -1.84 11.11
C GLY A 452 -11.13 -2.44 9.70
N ASN A 453 -10.20 -3.31 9.27
CA ASN A 453 -10.12 -3.74 7.87
C ASN A 453 -9.94 -5.26 7.66
N ILE A 454 -10.36 -5.74 6.49
CA ILE A 454 -10.36 -7.17 6.13
C ILE A 454 -8.95 -7.74 6.01
N THR A 455 -8.03 -7.01 5.39
CA THR A 455 -6.67 -7.50 5.10
C THR A 455 -5.87 -7.74 6.38
N ASP A 456 -5.86 -6.78 7.30
CA ASP A 456 -5.16 -6.90 8.58
C ASP A 456 -5.81 -7.98 9.45
N THR A 457 -7.13 -8.07 9.46
CA THR A 457 -7.85 -9.14 10.17
C THR A 457 -7.47 -10.52 9.62
N ALA A 458 -7.42 -10.68 8.29
CA ALA A 458 -7.02 -11.92 7.64
C ALA A 458 -5.56 -12.29 7.91
N ARG A 459 -4.64 -11.32 7.85
CA ARG A 459 -3.22 -11.53 8.20
C ARG A 459 -3.06 -11.90 9.66
N THR A 460 -3.80 -11.26 10.57
CA THR A 460 -3.78 -11.62 12.00
C THR A 460 -4.23 -13.07 12.22
N LEU A 461 -5.28 -13.53 11.53
CA LEU A 461 -5.66 -14.95 11.56
C LEU A 461 -4.51 -15.85 11.08
N LEU A 462 -3.88 -15.54 9.95
CA LEU A 462 -2.73 -16.31 9.45
C LEU A 462 -1.54 -16.29 10.42
N THR A 463 -1.29 -15.16 11.09
CA THR A 463 -0.30 -15.02 12.16
C THR A 463 -0.62 -15.96 13.33
N LEU A 464 -1.89 -16.09 13.73
CA LEU A 464 -2.30 -17.05 14.76
C LEU A 464 -2.08 -18.51 14.32
N VAL A 465 -2.24 -18.82 13.03
CA VAL A 465 -1.85 -20.14 12.48
C VAL A 465 -0.34 -20.35 12.60
N LEU A 466 0.47 -19.36 12.22
CA LEU A 466 1.93 -19.44 12.30
C LEU A 466 2.41 -19.67 13.74
N LEU A 467 1.76 -19.02 14.71
CA LEU A 467 2.03 -19.18 16.14
C LEU A 467 1.50 -20.50 16.73
N ASP A 468 0.92 -21.40 15.94
CA ASP A 468 0.27 -22.63 16.39
C ASP A 468 -0.82 -22.38 17.47
N SER A 469 -1.61 -21.31 17.29
CA SER A 469 -2.63 -20.85 18.25
C SER A 469 -4.06 -21.32 17.92
N THR A 470 -4.28 -22.02 16.80
CA THR A 470 -5.60 -22.41 16.27
C THR A 470 -6.51 -23.13 17.28
N GLY A 471 -5.94 -23.89 18.22
CA GLY A 471 -6.69 -24.59 19.28
C GLY A 471 -6.59 -23.97 20.67
N LYS A 472 -5.91 -22.83 20.82
CA LYS A 472 -5.62 -22.19 22.12
C LYS A 472 -6.38 -20.87 22.27
N GLU A 473 -6.43 -20.08 21.20
CA GLU A 473 -7.02 -18.74 21.20
C GLU A 473 -8.41 -18.71 20.54
N ILE A 474 -9.28 -19.65 20.92
CA ILE A 474 -10.58 -19.89 20.26
C ILE A 474 -11.47 -18.63 20.28
N SER A 475 -11.44 -17.86 21.38
CA SER A 475 -12.25 -16.64 21.51
C SER A 475 -11.83 -15.59 20.49
N ILE A 476 -10.53 -15.29 20.43
CA ILE A 476 -9.95 -14.32 19.50
C ILE A 476 -10.22 -14.74 18.05
N ILE A 477 -9.95 -16.01 17.73
CA ILE A 477 -10.18 -16.57 16.40
C ILE A 477 -11.65 -16.45 15.98
N SER A 478 -12.57 -16.76 16.90
CA SER A 478 -14.01 -16.67 16.66
C SER A 478 -14.45 -15.25 16.32
N GLU A 479 -13.94 -14.24 17.03
CA GLU A 479 -14.26 -12.83 16.77
C GLU A 479 -13.73 -12.35 15.41
N LEU A 480 -12.47 -12.66 15.10
CA LEU A 480 -11.86 -12.33 13.80
C LEU A 480 -12.60 -13.01 12.64
N LEU A 481 -12.93 -14.29 12.79
CA LEU A 481 -13.71 -15.03 11.79
C LEU A 481 -15.13 -14.47 11.66
N LYS A 482 -15.76 -14.06 12.76
CA LYS A 482 -17.09 -13.42 12.72
C LYS A 482 -17.05 -12.14 11.90
N PHE A 483 -16.04 -11.28 12.10
CA PHE A 483 -15.86 -10.07 11.31
C PHE A 483 -15.68 -10.40 9.82
N LEU A 484 -14.77 -11.31 9.46
CA LEU A 484 -14.56 -11.69 8.06
C LEU A 484 -15.83 -12.28 7.43
N ASN A 485 -16.53 -13.17 8.14
CA ASN A 485 -17.77 -13.79 7.66
C ASN A 485 -18.89 -12.77 7.44
N GLN A 486 -19.01 -11.76 8.31
CA GLN A 486 -20.00 -10.68 8.16
C GLN A 486 -19.70 -9.81 6.93
N ASN A 487 -18.42 -9.63 6.59
CA ASN A 487 -17.99 -8.83 5.46
C ASN A 487 -17.90 -9.62 4.14
N LEU A 488 -18.24 -10.93 4.11
CA LEU A 488 -18.30 -11.70 2.86
C LEU A 488 -19.28 -11.09 1.85
N LYS A 489 -20.35 -10.46 2.34
CA LYS A 489 -21.36 -9.80 1.50
C LYS A 489 -20.77 -8.74 0.56
N PHE A 490 -19.63 -8.17 0.95
CA PHE A 490 -18.89 -7.20 0.16
C PHE A 490 -18.47 -7.76 -1.21
N PHE A 491 -18.25 -9.08 -1.31
CA PHE A 491 -17.83 -9.74 -2.56
C PHE A 491 -18.96 -10.47 -3.32
N THR A 492 -20.19 -10.46 -2.76
CA THR A 492 -21.34 -11.22 -3.29
C THR A 492 -22.40 -10.36 -3.96
N GLU A 493 -22.72 -9.21 -3.36
CA GLU A 493 -23.81 -8.33 -3.80
C GLU A 493 -23.19 -7.05 -4.36
N SER A 494 -23.74 -6.51 -5.45
CA SER A 494 -23.48 -5.13 -5.86
C SER A 494 -24.00 -4.23 -4.74
N GLN A 495 -23.16 -3.96 -3.74
CA GLN A 495 -23.51 -3.03 -2.69
C GLN A 495 -23.72 -1.66 -3.34
N ASP A 496 -24.68 -0.91 -2.82
CA ASP A 496 -24.97 0.47 -3.21
C ASP A 496 -23.89 1.42 -2.64
N LEU A 497 -22.62 1.09 -2.91
CA LEU A 497 -21.42 1.82 -2.51
C LEU A 497 -21.12 3.00 -3.48
N GLY A 498 -22.06 3.31 -4.39
CA GLY A 498 -21.88 4.31 -5.44
C GLY A 498 -20.83 3.90 -6.48
N ASP A 499 -20.13 4.88 -7.05
CA ASP A 499 -19.16 4.64 -8.14
C ASP A 499 -17.85 3.95 -7.69
N PHE A 500 -17.61 3.72 -6.38
CA PHE A 500 -16.35 3.16 -5.84
C PHE A 500 -16.47 1.68 -5.48
N THR A 501 -16.73 0.86 -6.49
CA THR A 501 -16.84 -0.60 -6.41
C THR A 501 -16.03 -1.25 -7.52
N TRP A 502 -15.65 -2.52 -7.36
CA TRP A 502 -14.89 -3.26 -8.39
C TRP A 502 -15.51 -3.33 -9.80
N ASP A 503 -16.80 -3.04 -9.99
CA ASP A 503 -17.45 -2.89 -11.32
C ASP A 503 -17.25 -1.52 -11.97
N HIS A 504 -17.10 -0.47 -11.18
CA HIS A 504 -17.13 0.91 -11.67
C HIS A 504 -15.81 1.65 -11.46
N ASN A 505 -14.98 1.19 -10.52
CA ASN A 505 -13.74 1.84 -10.13
C ASN A 505 -12.54 0.89 -10.14
N LYS A 506 -11.53 1.31 -10.90
CA LYS A 506 -10.29 0.57 -11.12
C LYS A 506 -9.42 0.44 -9.87
N ILE A 507 -9.45 1.43 -8.98
CA ILE A 507 -8.71 1.41 -7.71
C ILE A 507 -9.43 0.48 -6.73
N ALA A 508 -10.76 0.59 -6.65
CA ALA A 508 -11.58 -0.32 -5.86
C ALA A 508 -11.29 -1.77 -6.25
N PHE A 509 -11.29 -2.09 -7.55
CA PHE A 509 -10.93 -3.43 -8.04
C PHE A 509 -9.59 -3.96 -7.47
N LYS A 510 -8.52 -3.15 -7.47
CA LYS A 510 -7.21 -3.57 -6.91
C LYS A 510 -7.29 -3.82 -5.39
N ILE A 511 -7.95 -2.93 -4.66
CA ILE A 511 -8.14 -3.07 -3.20
C ILE A 511 -8.91 -4.37 -2.90
N GLU A 512 -10.01 -4.57 -3.61
CA GLU A 512 -10.93 -5.68 -3.40
C GLU A 512 -10.28 -7.02 -3.77
N LEU A 513 -9.48 -7.08 -4.84
CA LEU A 513 -8.67 -8.26 -5.18
C LEU A 513 -7.71 -8.64 -4.04
N ARG A 514 -6.96 -7.67 -3.52
CA ARG A 514 -6.03 -7.90 -2.41
C ARG A 514 -6.77 -8.37 -1.16
N MET A 515 -7.88 -7.72 -0.80
CA MET A 515 -8.72 -8.12 0.34
C MET A 515 -9.24 -9.55 0.17
N LEU A 516 -9.76 -9.88 -1.02
CA LEU A 516 -10.31 -11.18 -1.33
C LEU A 516 -9.23 -12.28 -1.25
N PHE A 517 -8.04 -12.03 -1.81
CA PHE A 517 -6.92 -12.96 -1.76
C PHE A 517 -6.55 -13.32 -0.31
N TRP A 518 -6.29 -12.31 0.52
CA TRP A 518 -5.90 -12.53 1.93
C TRP A 518 -7.01 -13.20 2.73
N MET A 519 -8.26 -12.80 2.50
CA MET A 519 -9.42 -13.39 3.16
C MET A 519 -9.60 -14.88 2.78
N LEU A 520 -9.49 -15.22 1.49
CA LEU A 520 -9.57 -16.62 1.04
C LEU A 520 -8.47 -17.47 1.67
N LEU A 521 -7.25 -16.95 1.68
CA LEU A 521 -6.11 -17.61 2.29
C LEU A 521 -6.33 -17.82 3.79
N ALA A 522 -6.80 -16.81 4.52
CA ALA A 522 -7.11 -16.94 5.95
C ALA A 522 -8.23 -17.97 6.20
N LEU A 523 -9.36 -17.86 5.50
CA LEU A 523 -10.50 -18.75 5.68
C LEU A 523 -10.15 -20.22 5.37
N SER A 524 -9.22 -20.47 4.45
CA SER A 524 -8.72 -21.81 4.13
C SER A 524 -8.06 -22.56 5.30
N GLN A 525 -7.69 -21.85 6.36
CA GLN A 525 -7.02 -22.43 7.54
C GLN A 525 -7.98 -22.78 8.67
N TYR A 526 -9.25 -22.35 8.59
CA TYR A 526 -10.21 -22.41 9.69
C TYR A 526 -11.55 -23.03 9.28
N SER A 527 -11.53 -23.89 8.25
CA SER A 527 -12.71 -24.43 7.58
C SER A 527 -12.94 -25.92 7.77
#